data_AF-A0A3C1H1F2-F1
#
_entry.id   AF-A0A3C1H1F2-F1
#
_cell.length_a   1.000
_cell.length_b   1.000
_cell.length_c   1.000
_cell.angle_alpha   90.00
_cell.angle_beta   90.00
_cell.angle_gamma   90.00
#
_symmetry.space_group_name_H-M   'P 1'
#
loop_
_entity.id
_entity.type
_entity.pdbx_description
1 polymer ?
#
loop_
_entity_poly.entity_id
_entity_poly.type
_entity_poly.pdbx_seq_one_letter_code
_entity_poly.pdbx_strand_id
1 'polypeptide(L)'
;MADQEQRDDLTMEGYFNEGLADGAEPNNPFEVLEPEQPRKKRSNTQKRRGLRNVRTRRILIAAGAAAILIIALIIAIIVRMRKNDGARYALKLSQNIGQPVSSAAKNAGVSLADSSRFSTLNKLYASYQGMTESGKTCQIQGVKLPEWAIFCNTDAEELTNVTYYNYALLEKNVFGTVRKSYLDPNLVDVGASPDRVQEQLDLVPYRIQYLEGKTELREYRYCYEDGDSDEIVSYVITAVWDENGALKSISDTRRNYIGTLLASPELS
;
A
#
# COMPACT_ATOMS: atom_id res chain seq x y z
N MET A 1 77.81 52.83 4.10
CA MET A 1 78.50 53.33 2.89
C MET A 1 77.99 52.51 1.72
N ALA A 2 77.39 53.20 0.75
CA ALA A 2 77.05 52.77 -0.60
C ALA A 2 76.21 51.50 -0.79
N ASP A 3 74.92 51.72 -1.06
CA ASP A 3 74.09 50.80 -1.85
C ASP A 3 74.65 50.66 -3.27
N GLN A 4 74.63 49.43 -3.77
CA GLN A 4 74.74 49.09 -5.17
C GLN A 4 73.49 48.29 -5.57
N GLU A 5 73.00 48.60 -6.77
CA GLU A 5 71.74 48.19 -7.39
C GLU A 5 71.33 46.72 -7.22
N GLN A 6 70.03 46.51 -7.04
CA GLN A 6 69.36 45.43 -7.74
C GLN A 6 67.92 45.84 -8.11
N ARG A 7 67.70 45.97 -9.43
CA ARG A 7 66.38 45.90 -10.04
C ARG A 7 65.88 44.48 -9.83
N ASP A 8 64.64 44.33 -9.38
CA ASP A 8 63.71 43.39 -9.99
C ASP A 8 62.27 43.78 -9.63
N ASP A 9 61.52 43.99 -10.70
CA ASP A 9 60.19 44.55 -10.75
C ASP A 9 59.11 43.54 -10.30
N LEU A 10 58.11 44.11 -9.61
CA LEU A 10 56.70 43.72 -9.55
C LEU A 10 56.38 42.28 -9.08
N THR A 11 56.04 42.16 -7.80
CA THR A 11 55.53 40.95 -7.16
C THR A 11 54.12 40.56 -7.64
N MET A 12 53.94 39.26 -7.90
CA MET A 12 52.71 38.58 -8.34
C MET A 12 51.44 38.77 -7.47
N GLU A 13 51.56 39.40 -6.30
CA GLU A 13 50.41 39.74 -5.44
C GLU A 13 49.66 40.99 -5.91
N GLY A 14 50.26 41.88 -6.71
CA GLY A 14 49.55 43.00 -7.35
C GLY A 14 48.71 42.58 -8.55
N TYR A 15 49.10 41.48 -9.21
CA TYR A 15 48.46 41.00 -10.44
C TYR A 15 47.16 40.22 -10.20
N PHE A 16 46.94 39.73 -8.97
CA PHE A 16 45.77 38.92 -8.62
C PHE A 16 44.61 39.69 -7.97
N ASN A 17 44.80 40.96 -7.60
CA ASN A 17 43.82 41.71 -6.79
C ASN A 17 43.10 42.88 -7.52
N GLU A 18 43.41 43.20 -8.78
CA GLU A 18 42.75 44.34 -9.48
C GLU A 18 42.04 43.98 -10.79
N GLY A 19 41.90 42.69 -11.10
CA GLY A 19 41.03 42.21 -12.16
C GLY A 19 39.72 41.67 -11.60
N LEU A 20 38.62 42.43 -11.76
CA LEU A 20 37.18 42.04 -11.69
C LEU A 20 36.29 42.94 -10.80
N ALA A 21 36.62 44.22 -10.68
CA ALA A 21 35.62 45.24 -10.37
C ALA A 21 35.60 46.27 -11.50
N ASP A 22 34.45 46.37 -12.17
CA ASP A 22 34.05 47.46 -13.08
C ASP A 22 34.72 47.50 -14.47
N GLY A 23 34.38 46.51 -15.30
CA GLY A 23 34.70 46.42 -16.72
C GLY A 23 34.08 47.51 -17.60
N ALA A 24 34.69 48.70 -17.59
CA ALA A 24 34.54 49.70 -18.64
C ALA A 24 35.93 49.97 -19.27
N GLU A 25 36.08 49.66 -20.56
CA GLU A 25 37.30 50.01 -21.31
C GLU A 25 37.37 51.54 -21.53
N PRO A 26 38.54 52.17 -21.28
CA PRO A 26 38.70 53.62 -21.37
C PRO A 26 38.87 54.13 -22.82
N ASN A 27 38.29 55.30 -23.05
CA ASN A 27 38.36 56.08 -24.31
C ASN A 27 39.81 56.36 -24.74
N ASN A 28 40.10 56.11 -26.03
CA ASN A 28 41.37 56.43 -26.67
C ASN A 28 41.51 57.96 -26.89
N PRO A 29 42.65 58.62 -26.57
CA PRO A 29 42.76 60.08 -26.53
C PRO A 29 43.12 60.75 -27.87
N PHE A 30 43.17 60.02 -28.98
CA PHE A 30 43.66 60.54 -30.26
C PHE A 30 42.79 60.11 -31.45
N GLU A 31 41.61 60.70 -31.62
CA GLU A 31 41.03 60.87 -32.97
C GLU A 31 40.09 62.08 -33.04
N VAL A 32 40.23 62.83 -34.14
CA VAL A 32 39.81 64.22 -34.35
C VAL A 32 38.31 64.35 -34.63
N LEU A 33 37.65 65.38 -34.08
CA LEU A 33 36.27 65.76 -34.40
C LEU A 33 36.23 66.60 -35.69
N GLU A 34 35.34 66.26 -36.65
CA GLU A 34 34.36 67.18 -37.28
C GLU A 34 33.47 66.47 -38.33
N PRO A 35 32.31 67.04 -38.73
CA PRO A 35 31.05 66.30 -38.93
C PRO A 35 30.69 66.08 -40.41
N GLU A 36 29.88 65.06 -40.71
CA GLU A 36 28.85 65.14 -41.76
C GLU A 36 27.85 63.97 -41.71
N GLN A 37 26.55 64.31 -41.67
CA GLN A 37 25.42 63.41 -41.90
C GLN A 37 25.29 63.08 -43.41
N PRO A 38 24.29 62.31 -43.91
CA PRO A 38 23.54 61.16 -43.39
C PRO A 38 23.47 60.02 -44.43
N ARG A 39 23.62 58.72 -44.09
CA ARG A 39 23.14 57.64 -44.99
C ARG A 39 22.50 56.44 -44.28
N LYS A 40 21.24 56.20 -44.69
CA LYS A 40 20.32 55.10 -44.38
C LYS A 40 20.97 53.70 -44.43
N LYS A 41 20.58 52.78 -43.53
CA LYS A 41 19.64 51.65 -43.83
C LYS A 41 19.62 50.55 -42.75
N ARG A 42 18.38 50.11 -42.48
CA ARG A 42 17.90 48.78 -42.04
C ARG A 42 17.98 48.45 -40.55
N SER A 43 16.86 48.71 -39.89
CA SER A 43 16.46 48.10 -38.62
C SER A 43 16.42 46.57 -38.72
N ASN A 44 17.19 45.91 -37.87
CA ASN A 44 17.20 44.46 -37.72
C ASN A 44 16.10 44.05 -36.72
N THR A 45 14.85 44.03 -37.17
CA THR A 45 13.70 43.61 -36.36
C THR A 45 13.41 42.13 -36.56
N GLN A 46 14.24 41.21 -36.06
CA GLN A 46 13.81 39.80 -35.90
C GLN A 46 14.79 38.95 -35.09
N LYS A 47 14.71 38.95 -33.76
CA LYS A 47 15.26 37.83 -32.93
C LYS A 47 14.85 37.85 -31.46
N ARG A 48 13.58 38.10 -31.11
CA ARG A 48 13.13 37.97 -29.70
C ARG A 48 11.76 37.30 -29.48
N ARG A 49 11.13 36.70 -30.50
CA ARG A 49 9.84 35.98 -30.33
C ARG A 49 9.91 34.45 -30.30
N GLY A 50 11.07 33.83 -30.58
CA GLY A 50 11.20 32.36 -30.67
C GLY A 50 11.45 31.61 -29.35
N LEU A 51 12.10 32.23 -28.36
CA LEU A 51 12.55 31.53 -27.14
C LEU A 51 11.48 31.42 -26.04
N ARG A 52 10.52 32.36 -26.01
CA ARG A 52 9.47 32.38 -24.96
C ARG A 52 8.42 31.28 -25.17
N ASN A 53 8.07 30.99 -26.42
CA ASN A 53 7.10 29.94 -26.78
C ASN A 53 7.61 28.52 -26.57
N VAL A 54 8.92 28.27 -26.66
CA VAL A 54 9.49 26.93 -26.44
C VAL A 54 9.61 26.63 -24.95
N ARG A 55 9.98 27.61 -24.12
CA ARG A 55 10.01 27.46 -22.65
C ARG A 55 8.63 27.24 -22.07
N THR A 56 7.62 28.02 -22.48
CA THR A 56 6.23 27.82 -22.01
C THR A 56 5.63 26.51 -22.53
N ARG A 57 5.92 26.10 -23.77
CA ARG A 57 5.52 24.77 -24.27
C ARG A 57 6.20 23.64 -23.49
N ARG A 58 7.48 23.74 -23.15
CA ARG A 58 8.18 22.73 -22.33
C ARG A 58 7.61 22.66 -20.91
N ILE A 59 7.27 23.79 -20.30
CA ILE A 59 6.62 23.84 -18.98
C ILE A 59 5.21 23.25 -19.05
N LEU A 60 4.44 23.54 -20.10
CA LEU A 60 3.10 22.96 -20.31
C LEU A 60 3.16 21.44 -20.57
N ILE A 61 4.14 20.98 -21.35
CA ILE A 61 4.38 19.55 -21.58
C ILE A 61 4.83 18.86 -20.28
N ALA A 62 5.72 19.48 -19.50
CA ALA A 62 6.18 18.96 -18.22
C ALA A 62 5.04 18.91 -17.17
N ALA A 63 4.20 19.95 -17.12
CA ALA A 63 3.02 19.98 -16.26
C ALA A 63 1.97 18.92 -16.67
N GLY A 64 1.75 18.74 -17.98
CA GLY A 64 0.89 17.67 -18.50
C GLY A 64 1.42 16.27 -18.17
N ALA A 65 2.72 16.04 -18.32
CA ALA A 65 3.36 14.79 -17.95
C ALA A 65 3.25 14.52 -16.44
N ALA A 66 3.46 15.54 -15.59
CA ALA A 66 3.31 15.42 -14.15
C ALA A 66 1.86 15.09 -13.74
N ALA A 67 0.86 15.70 -14.37
CA ALA A 67 -0.55 15.39 -14.12
C ALA A 67 -0.91 13.94 -14.49
N ILE A 68 -0.41 13.43 -15.64
CA ILE A 68 -0.59 12.03 -16.04
C ILE A 68 0.08 11.09 -15.02
N LEU A 69 1.26 11.44 -14.52
CA LEU A 69 1.97 10.66 -13.50
C LEU A 69 1.20 10.62 -12.17
N ILE A 70 0.60 11.73 -11.75
CA ILE A 70 -0.27 11.78 -10.56
C ILE A 70 -1.52 10.90 -10.78
N ILE A 71 -2.16 10.98 -11.94
CA ILE A 71 -3.31 10.12 -12.26
C ILE A 71 -2.91 8.65 -12.26
N ALA A 72 -1.78 8.30 -12.87
CA ALA A 72 -1.23 6.95 -12.86
C ALA A 72 -0.91 6.47 -11.44
N LEU A 73 -0.38 7.36 -10.58
CA LEU A 73 -0.14 7.07 -9.17
C LEU A 73 -1.46 6.82 -8.42
N ILE A 74 -2.48 7.66 -8.62
CA ILE A 74 -3.82 7.48 -8.03
C ILE A 74 -4.42 6.16 -8.50
N ILE A 75 -4.36 5.85 -9.80
CA ILE A 75 -4.83 4.57 -10.34
C ILE A 75 -4.03 3.41 -9.73
N ALA A 76 -2.71 3.52 -9.62
CA ALA A 76 -1.87 2.50 -9.01
C ALA A 76 -2.19 2.29 -7.52
N ILE A 77 -2.50 3.37 -6.78
CA ILE A 77 -2.99 3.32 -5.40
C ILE A 77 -4.35 2.62 -5.35
N ILE A 78 -5.32 3.02 -6.18
CA ILE A 78 -6.65 2.39 -6.26
C ILE A 78 -6.52 0.90 -6.61
N VAL A 79 -5.70 0.54 -7.59
CA VAL A 79 -5.46 -0.84 -8.02
C VAL A 79 -4.74 -1.66 -6.94
N ARG A 80 -3.80 -1.06 -6.19
CA ARG A 80 -3.18 -1.69 -5.02
C ARG A 80 -4.18 -1.88 -3.87
N MET A 81 -5.04 -0.90 -3.61
CA MET A 81 -6.09 -1.01 -2.59
C MET A 81 -7.13 -2.10 -2.96
N ARG A 82 -7.43 -2.29 -4.24
CA ARG A 82 -8.34 -3.34 -4.73
C ARG A 82 -7.76 -4.76 -4.72
N LYS A 83 -6.49 -4.97 -4.32
CA LYS A 83 -5.88 -6.31 -4.43
C LYS A 83 -6.52 -7.35 -3.50
N ASN A 84 -7.26 -6.96 -2.46
CA ASN A 84 -7.97 -7.89 -1.57
C ASN A 84 -9.28 -7.26 -1.03
N ASP A 85 -10.21 -6.89 -1.91
CA ASP A 85 -11.51 -6.27 -1.53
C ASP A 85 -12.46 -7.21 -0.76
N GLY A 86 -12.10 -8.48 -0.54
CA GLY A 86 -12.97 -9.48 0.10
C GLY A 86 -13.46 -9.07 1.50
N ALA A 87 -12.58 -8.56 2.36
CA ALA A 87 -12.98 -8.09 3.69
C ALA A 87 -13.99 -6.92 3.63
N ARG A 88 -13.83 -6.04 2.64
CA ARG A 88 -14.75 -4.92 2.39
C ARG A 88 -16.11 -5.41 1.91
N TYR A 89 -16.15 -6.39 1.01
CA TYR A 89 -17.42 -6.99 0.57
C TYR A 89 -18.12 -7.70 1.72
N ALA A 90 -17.37 -8.41 2.57
CA ALA A 90 -17.91 -9.06 3.76
C ALA A 90 -18.52 -8.05 4.74
N LEU A 91 -17.85 -6.92 4.97
CA LEU A 91 -18.38 -5.83 5.79
C LEU A 91 -19.66 -5.22 5.20
N LYS A 92 -19.73 -5.04 3.88
CA LYS A 92 -20.96 -4.53 3.25
C LYS A 92 -22.12 -5.53 3.32
N LEU A 93 -21.83 -6.82 3.16
CA LEU A 93 -22.82 -7.88 3.33
C LEU A 93 -23.33 -7.88 4.78
N SER A 94 -22.42 -7.79 5.76
CA SER A 94 -22.79 -7.84 7.17
C SER A 94 -23.65 -6.65 7.64
N GLN A 95 -23.49 -5.48 7.03
CA GLN A 95 -24.37 -4.33 7.25
C GLN A 95 -25.85 -4.58 6.89
N ASN A 96 -26.12 -5.66 6.14
CA ASN A 96 -27.46 -6.05 5.69
C ASN A 96 -27.90 -7.41 6.29
N ILE A 97 -27.26 -7.86 7.39
CA ILE A 97 -27.77 -8.99 8.19
C ILE A 97 -29.20 -8.67 8.67
N GLY A 98 -30.08 -9.67 8.64
CA GLY A 98 -31.52 -9.55 8.87
C GLY A 98 -32.32 -9.08 7.65
N GLN A 99 -31.68 -8.91 6.48
CA GLN A 99 -32.39 -8.65 5.21
C GLN A 99 -32.33 -9.87 4.29
N PRO A 100 -33.24 -9.95 3.30
CA PRO A 100 -33.16 -10.97 2.26
C PRO A 100 -31.78 -10.97 1.58
N VAL A 101 -31.21 -12.16 1.38
CA VAL A 101 -29.85 -12.32 0.83
C VAL A 101 -29.66 -11.67 -0.54
N SER A 102 -30.70 -11.69 -1.38
CA SER A 102 -30.69 -11.02 -2.67
C SER A 102 -30.49 -9.50 -2.56
N SER A 103 -31.10 -8.89 -1.54
CA SER A 103 -30.95 -7.45 -1.24
C SER A 103 -29.58 -7.15 -0.66
N ALA A 104 -29.09 -7.96 0.28
CA ALA A 104 -27.76 -7.82 0.84
C ALA A 104 -26.66 -7.92 -0.24
N ALA A 105 -26.76 -8.91 -1.13
CA ALA A 105 -25.84 -9.09 -2.25
C ALA A 105 -25.82 -7.89 -3.20
N LYS A 106 -27.01 -7.37 -3.56
CA LYS A 106 -27.16 -6.17 -4.38
C LYS A 106 -26.53 -4.93 -3.73
N ASN A 107 -26.75 -4.72 -2.43
CA ASN A 107 -26.18 -3.59 -1.68
C ASN A 107 -24.66 -3.68 -1.54
N ALA A 108 -24.13 -4.90 -1.36
CA ALA A 108 -22.70 -5.15 -1.33
C ALA A 108 -22.04 -5.04 -2.73
N GLY A 109 -22.83 -5.13 -3.80
CA GLY A 109 -22.37 -5.10 -5.18
C GLY A 109 -21.67 -6.39 -5.59
N VAL A 110 -22.16 -7.53 -5.08
CA VAL A 110 -21.62 -8.86 -5.35
C VAL A 110 -22.71 -9.79 -5.87
N SER A 111 -22.32 -10.81 -6.63
CA SER A 111 -23.18 -11.95 -6.92
C SER A 111 -22.81 -13.09 -5.98
N LEU A 112 -23.82 -13.73 -5.39
CA LEU A 112 -23.65 -14.94 -4.62
C LEU A 112 -23.91 -16.15 -5.52
N ALA A 113 -23.14 -17.21 -5.31
CA ALA A 113 -23.28 -18.49 -5.97
C ALA A 113 -23.52 -19.58 -4.92
N ASP A 114 -24.23 -20.63 -5.29
CA ASP A 114 -24.54 -21.75 -4.40
C ASP A 114 -23.35 -22.71 -4.23
N SER A 115 -22.31 -22.55 -5.05
CA SER A 115 -21.09 -23.36 -4.96
C SER A 115 -19.85 -22.60 -5.40
N SER A 116 -18.70 -23.01 -4.85
CA SER A 116 -17.38 -22.53 -5.27
C SER A 116 -16.94 -23.20 -6.57
N ARG A 117 -16.16 -22.47 -7.38
CA ARG A 117 -15.44 -23.08 -8.52
C ARG A 117 -14.27 -23.98 -8.08
N PHE A 118 -13.94 -23.97 -6.78
CA PHE A 118 -12.93 -24.82 -6.16
C PHE A 118 -13.59 -25.96 -5.39
N SER A 119 -13.47 -27.18 -5.90
CA SER A 119 -14.06 -28.38 -5.31
C SER A 119 -13.64 -28.62 -3.85
N THR A 120 -12.43 -28.20 -3.47
CA THR A 120 -11.96 -28.27 -2.07
C THR A 120 -12.85 -27.46 -1.13
N LEU A 121 -13.26 -26.24 -1.51
CA LEU A 121 -14.11 -25.42 -0.65
C LEU A 121 -15.51 -26.02 -0.51
N ASN A 122 -16.05 -26.59 -1.58
CA ASN A 122 -17.35 -27.29 -1.54
C ASN A 122 -17.34 -28.51 -0.61
N LYS A 123 -16.18 -29.16 -0.45
CA LYS A 123 -16.02 -30.30 0.49
C LYS A 123 -15.84 -29.84 1.94
N LEU A 124 -15.11 -28.75 2.15
CA LEU A 124 -14.77 -28.25 3.49
C LEU A 124 -15.92 -27.51 4.15
N TYR A 125 -16.75 -26.82 3.38
CA TYR A 125 -17.84 -25.99 3.87
C TYR A 125 -19.14 -26.46 3.23
N ALA A 126 -19.87 -27.35 3.91
CA ALA A 126 -21.07 -27.99 3.36
C ALA A 126 -22.40 -27.26 3.69
N SER A 127 -22.36 -26.18 4.48
CA SER A 127 -23.55 -25.61 5.13
C SER A 127 -23.82 -24.13 4.86
N TYR A 128 -23.28 -23.56 3.78
CA TYR A 128 -23.59 -22.19 3.36
C TYR A 128 -24.72 -22.15 2.34
N GLN A 129 -25.49 -21.06 2.31
CA GLN A 129 -26.61 -20.87 1.37
C GLN A 129 -26.26 -19.91 0.23
N GLY A 130 -25.14 -19.18 0.33
CA GLY A 130 -24.60 -18.41 -0.77
C GLY A 130 -23.15 -18.06 -0.50
N MET A 131 -22.38 -17.87 -1.56
CA MET A 131 -20.97 -17.53 -1.43
C MET A 131 -20.46 -16.64 -2.55
N THR A 132 -19.40 -15.89 -2.29
CA THR A 132 -18.67 -15.16 -3.33
C THR A 132 -17.17 -15.24 -3.06
N GLU A 133 -16.35 -15.23 -4.09
CA GLU A 133 -14.92 -15.49 -3.97
C GLU A 133 -14.10 -14.64 -4.95
N SER A 134 -12.81 -14.52 -4.63
CA SER A 134 -11.85 -13.85 -5.50
C SER A 134 -11.81 -14.51 -6.87
N GLY A 135 -11.78 -13.68 -7.93
CA GLY A 135 -11.45 -14.14 -9.28
C GLY A 135 -10.00 -14.63 -9.41
N LYS A 136 -9.10 -14.18 -8.51
CA LYS A 136 -7.71 -14.60 -8.44
C LYS A 136 -7.56 -15.84 -7.57
N THR A 137 -6.42 -16.52 -7.73
CA THR A 137 -6.15 -17.80 -7.09
C THR A 137 -4.80 -17.79 -6.41
N CYS A 138 -4.70 -18.47 -5.28
CA CYS A 138 -3.44 -18.77 -4.59
C CYS A 138 -3.22 -20.28 -4.52
N GLN A 139 -1.98 -20.69 -4.29
CA GLN A 139 -1.59 -22.10 -4.09
C GLN A 139 -1.18 -22.32 -2.65
N ILE A 140 -1.82 -23.26 -1.96
CA ILE A 140 -1.51 -23.61 -0.57
C ILE A 140 -1.14 -25.08 -0.55
N GLN A 141 0.15 -25.40 -0.41
CA GLN A 141 0.68 -26.78 -0.39
C GLN A 141 0.15 -27.65 -1.55
N GLY A 142 0.15 -27.08 -2.77
CA GLY A 142 -0.34 -27.76 -3.98
C GLY A 142 -1.85 -27.76 -4.18
N VAL A 143 -2.62 -27.20 -3.23
CA VAL A 143 -4.06 -27.01 -3.36
C VAL A 143 -4.34 -25.61 -3.89
N LYS A 144 -4.98 -25.54 -5.06
CA LYS A 144 -5.42 -24.28 -5.67
C LYS A 144 -6.72 -23.80 -5.00
N LEU A 145 -6.71 -22.57 -4.49
CA LEU A 145 -7.83 -21.93 -3.79
C LEU A 145 -8.02 -20.49 -4.33
N PRO A 146 -9.17 -19.82 -4.09
CA PRO A 146 -9.27 -18.40 -4.35
C PRO A 146 -8.40 -17.63 -3.33
N GLU A 147 -7.93 -16.43 -3.67
CA GLU A 147 -7.21 -15.59 -2.68
C GLU A 147 -8.06 -15.32 -1.42
N TRP A 148 -9.37 -15.23 -1.60
CA TRP A 148 -10.34 -15.08 -0.52
C TRP A 148 -11.71 -15.65 -0.92
N ALA A 149 -12.52 -15.99 0.09
CA ALA A 149 -13.92 -16.37 -0.08
C ALA A 149 -14.79 -15.78 1.04
N ILE A 150 -16.07 -15.55 0.74
CA ILE A 150 -17.09 -15.11 1.68
C ILE A 150 -18.23 -16.10 1.60
N PHE A 151 -18.63 -16.63 2.74
CA PHE A 151 -19.74 -17.55 2.91
C PHE A 151 -20.85 -16.85 3.68
N CYS A 152 -22.07 -16.97 3.15
CA CYS A 152 -23.29 -16.39 3.71
C CYS A 152 -24.21 -17.52 4.16
N ASN A 153 -24.71 -17.41 5.39
CA ASN A 153 -25.75 -18.30 5.88
C ASN A 153 -27.08 -17.57 6.05
N THR A 154 -28.17 -18.33 5.97
CA THR A 154 -29.52 -17.78 5.99
C THR A 154 -30.47 -18.53 6.90
N ASP A 155 -31.45 -17.81 7.42
CA ASP A 155 -32.67 -18.37 7.99
C ASP A 155 -33.87 -17.76 7.26
N ALA A 156 -34.79 -18.59 6.77
CA ALA A 156 -35.95 -18.15 5.98
C ALA A 156 -35.63 -17.09 4.89
N GLU A 157 -34.51 -17.25 4.17
CA GLU A 157 -33.97 -16.32 3.15
C GLU A 157 -33.31 -15.02 3.67
N GLU A 158 -33.37 -14.76 4.97
CA GLU A 158 -32.70 -13.63 5.61
C GLU A 158 -31.25 -13.97 5.92
N LEU A 159 -30.34 -13.03 5.66
CA LEU A 159 -28.92 -13.19 5.93
C LEU A 159 -28.66 -13.16 7.43
N THR A 160 -28.13 -14.24 8.01
CA THR A 160 -27.85 -14.35 9.45
C THR A 160 -26.37 -14.26 9.79
N ASN A 161 -25.50 -14.72 8.89
CA ASN A 161 -24.06 -14.79 9.12
C ASN A 161 -23.29 -14.51 7.84
N VAL A 162 -22.20 -13.76 7.96
CA VAL A 162 -21.21 -13.55 6.89
C VAL A 162 -19.83 -13.93 7.40
N THR A 163 -19.22 -14.92 6.79
CA THR A 163 -17.87 -15.38 7.13
C THR A 163 -16.90 -15.18 5.96
N TYR A 164 -15.89 -14.35 6.16
CA TYR A 164 -14.79 -14.11 5.24
C TYR A 164 -13.57 -14.96 5.61
N TYR A 165 -12.86 -15.47 4.59
CA TYR A 165 -11.56 -16.10 4.70
C TYR A 165 -10.55 -15.48 3.74
N ASN A 166 -9.33 -15.23 4.22
CA ASN A 166 -8.18 -14.74 3.47
C ASN A 166 -7.15 -15.85 3.26
N TYR A 167 -7.37 -16.70 2.25
CA TYR A 167 -6.48 -17.82 1.96
C TYR A 167 -5.10 -17.37 1.44
N ALA A 168 -5.01 -16.21 0.79
CA ALA A 168 -3.73 -15.66 0.33
C ALA A 168 -2.69 -15.49 1.45
N LEU A 169 -3.13 -15.35 2.71
CA LEU A 169 -2.24 -15.30 3.87
C LEU A 169 -1.45 -16.60 4.04
N LEU A 170 -2.03 -17.74 3.66
CA LEU A 170 -1.46 -19.08 3.81
C LEU A 170 -0.61 -19.53 2.62
N GLU A 171 -0.56 -18.75 1.54
CA GLU A 171 0.16 -19.12 0.31
C GLU A 171 1.66 -19.27 0.56
N LYS A 172 2.24 -18.36 1.35
CA LYS A 172 3.67 -18.42 1.69
C LYS A 172 3.97 -19.41 2.82
N ASN A 173 3.07 -19.46 3.80
CA ASN A 173 3.23 -20.31 4.97
C ASN A 173 1.85 -20.72 5.51
N VAL A 174 1.59 -22.03 5.53
CA VAL A 174 0.32 -22.60 6.01
C VAL A 174 0.02 -22.33 7.48
N PHE A 175 1.05 -22.03 8.26
CA PHE A 175 0.95 -21.73 9.68
C PHE A 175 0.51 -20.29 9.96
N GLY A 176 0.55 -19.41 8.96
CA GLY A 176 0.15 -18.02 9.05
C GLY A 176 1.30 -17.04 8.84
N THR A 177 1.14 -15.81 9.33
CA THR A 177 2.15 -14.76 9.22
C THR A 177 3.36 -15.06 10.12
N VAL A 178 4.58 -15.00 9.58
CA VAL A 178 5.80 -15.23 10.35
C VAL A 178 6.11 -14.02 11.24
N ARG A 179 6.38 -14.28 12.51
CA ARG A 179 6.78 -13.33 13.55
C ARG A 179 8.12 -13.72 14.16
N LYS A 180 8.73 -12.76 14.84
CA LYS A 180 10.01 -12.95 15.54
C LYS A 180 9.84 -13.63 16.91
N SER A 181 8.67 -13.49 17.51
CA SER A 181 8.39 -13.95 18.87
C SER A 181 6.89 -14.14 19.08
N TYR A 182 6.54 -14.70 20.24
CA TYR A 182 5.19 -14.74 20.77
C TYR A 182 4.55 -13.34 20.84
N LEU A 183 3.26 -13.28 20.53
CA LEU A 183 2.41 -12.10 20.72
C LEU A 183 1.47 -12.36 21.88
N ASP A 184 1.60 -11.58 22.96
CA ASP A 184 0.70 -11.63 24.10
C ASP A 184 -0.59 -10.85 23.79
N PRO A 185 -1.75 -11.51 23.66
CA PRO A 185 -3.01 -10.84 23.35
C PRO A 185 -3.48 -9.92 24.48
N ASN A 186 -2.99 -10.09 25.71
CA ASN A 186 -3.39 -9.27 26.86
C ASN A 186 -2.85 -7.83 26.80
N LEU A 187 -1.91 -7.56 25.90
CA LEU A 187 -1.41 -6.21 25.64
C LEU A 187 -2.35 -5.39 24.73
N VAL A 188 -3.39 -6.00 24.17
CA VAL A 188 -4.41 -5.34 23.37
C VAL A 188 -5.48 -4.74 24.29
N ASP A 189 -5.83 -3.48 24.03
CA ASP A 189 -6.78 -2.75 24.88
C ASP A 189 -8.22 -3.28 24.71
N VAL A 190 -8.85 -3.69 25.81
CA VAL A 190 -10.30 -3.95 25.83
C VAL A 190 -11.05 -2.67 25.47
N GLY A 191 -12.09 -2.79 24.64
CA GLY A 191 -12.81 -1.66 24.07
C GLY A 191 -12.20 -1.11 22.78
N ALA A 192 -11.04 -1.58 22.33
CA ALA A 192 -10.43 -1.15 21.08
C ALA A 192 -11.29 -1.50 19.85
N SER A 193 -11.22 -0.66 18.82
CA SER A 193 -11.85 -0.93 17.53
C SER A 193 -11.10 -2.03 16.76
N PRO A 194 -11.74 -2.69 15.79
CA PRO A 194 -11.07 -3.74 15.02
C PRO A 194 -9.81 -3.27 14.28
N ASP A 195 -9.79 -2.03 13.79
CA ASP A 195 -8.63 -1.44 13.12
C ASP A 195 -7.47 -1.19 14.10
N ARG A 196 -7.78 -0.76 15.32
CA ARG A 196 -6.78 -0.54 16.37
C ARG A 196 -6.13 -1.85 16.83
N VAL A 197 -6.92 -2.91 17.00
CA VAL A 197 -6.39 -4.25 17.32
C VAL A 197 -5.50 -4.77 16.19
N GLN A 198 -5.91 -4.60 14.94
CA GLN A 198 -5.10 -4.98 13.79
C GLN A 198 -3.78 -4.21 13.72
N GLU A 199 -3.77 -2.91 14.06
CA GLU A 199 -2.55 -2.11 14.16
C GLU A 199 -1.64 -2.60 15.30
N GLN A 200 -2.19 -2.87 16.49
CA GLN A 200 -1.45 -3.35 17.66
C GLN A 200 -0.82 -4.72 17.43
N LEU A 201 -1.56 -5.65 16.81
CA LEU A 201 -1.05 -6.98 16.48
C LEU A 201 -0.15 -6.97 15.22
N ASP A 202 -0.28 -5.94 14.38
CA ASP A 202 0.30 -5.83 13.03
C ASP A 202 -0.08 -7.03 12.11
N LEU A 203 -1.17 -7.73 12.41
CA LEU A 203 -1.60 -8.95 11.71
C LEU A 203 -2.82 -8.69 10.85
N VAL A 204 -2.84 -9.26 9.64
CA VAL A 204 -4.05 -9.28 8.80
C VAL A 204 -4.95 -10.44 9.24
N PRO A 205 -6.26 -10.25 9.40
CA PRO A 205 -7.15 -11.34 9.78
C PRO A 205 -7.18 -12.43 8.70
N TYR A 206 -7.07 -13.67 9.13
CA TYR A 206 -7.30 -14.85 8.31
C TYR A 206 -8.80 -15.09 8.11
N ARG A 207 -9.59 -14.89 9.18
CA ARG A 207 -11.04 -15.07 9.16
C ARG A 207 -11.71 -13.87 9.81
N ILE A 208 -12.82 -13.41 9.24
CA ILE A 208 -13.72 -12.45 9.87
C ILE A 208 -15.12 -13.05 9.81
N GLN A 209 -15.81 -13.11 10.95
CA GLN A 209 -17.18 -13.58 11.04
C GLN A 209 -18.06 -12.48 11.63
N TYR A 210 -19.13 -12.15 10.92
CA TYR A 210 -20.16 -11.24 11.38
C TYR A 210 -21.42 -12.05 11.67
N LEU A 211 -21.94 -11.92 12.88
CA LEU A 211 -23.12 -12.65 13.35
C LEU A 211 -24.31 -11.71 13.50
N GLU A 212 -25.49 -12.31 13.52
CA GLU A 212 -26.71 -11.66 13.99
C GLU A 212 -26.51 -11.08 15.40
N GLY A 213 -27.01 -9.86 15.63
CA GLY A 213 -26.64 -9.07 16.81
C GLY A 213 -25.35 -8.25 16.65
N LYS A 214 -24.81 -8.11 15.44
CA LYS A 214 -23.66 -7.26 15.08
C LYS A 214 -22.35 -7.57 15.81
N THR A 215 -22.24 -8.72 16.44
CA THR A 215 -20.98 -9.18 17.01
C THR A 215 -20.05 -9.59 15.88
N GLU A 216 -18.80 -9.14 15.96
CA GLU A 216 -17.74 -9.48 15.01
C GLU A 216 -16.70 -10.37 15.70
N LEU A 217 -16.21 -11.38 14.99
CA LEU A 217 -15.11 -12.22 15.43
C LEU A 217 -14.03 -12.19 14.36
N ARG A 218 -12.77 -11.97 14.77
CA ARG A 218 -11.61 -12.05 13.88
C ARG A 218 -10.64 -13.10 14.40
N GLU A 219 -10.16 -13.94 13.47
CA GLU A 219 -9.05 -14.84 13.73
C GLU A 219 -7.81 -14.38 12.98
N TYR A 220 -6.70 -14.25 13.69
CA TYR A 220 -5.38 -13.94 13.14
C TYR A 220 -4.49 -15.16 13.30
N ARG A 221 -3.86 -15.60 12.20
CA ARG A 221 -2.95 -16.75 12.21
C ARG A 221 -1.52 -16.27 12.10
N TYR A 222 -0.67 -16.69 13.02
CA TYR A 222 0.75 -16.38 12.99
C TYR A 222 1.58 -17.54 13.50
N CYS A 223 2.87 -17.52 13.17
CA CYS A 223 3.84 -18.47 13.70
C CYS A 223 5.17 -17.78 13.97
N TYR A 224 5.99 -18.38 14.83
CA TYR A 224 7.37 -17.97 15.07
C TYR A 224 8.22 -19.21 15.35
N GLU A 225 9.53 -19.06 15.22
CA GLU A 225 10.50 -20.08 15.62
C GLU A 225 10.80 -19.92 17.11
N ASP A 226 10.50 -20.94 17.90
CA ASP A 226 10.77 -20.94 19.33
C ASP A 226 12.26 -21.16 19.56
N GLY A 227 12.93 -20.16 20.15
CA GLY A 227 14.37 -20.19 20.35
C GLY A 227 14.87 -21.24 21.34
N ASP A 228 13.98 -21.81 22.15
CA ASP A 228 14.34 -22.87 23.10
C ASP A 228 14.31 -24.27 22.46
N SER A 229 13.47 -24.48 21.44
CA SER A 229 13.24 -25.80 20.83
C SER A 229 13.57 -25.88 19.34
N ASP A 230 13.90 -24.75 18.70
CA ASP A 230 14.06 -24.60 17.24
C ASP A 230 12.82 -25.09 16.45
N GLU A 231 11.65 -25.07 17.10
CA GLU A 231 10.39 -25.51 16.48
C GLU A 231 9.60 -24.31 15.95
N ILE A 232 8.94 -24.50 14.80
CA ILE A 232 7.93 -23.54 14.34
C ILE A 232 6.66 -23.75 15.15
N VAL A 233 6.33 -22.76 15.98
CA VAL A 233 5.10 -22.75 16.78
C VAL A 233 4.07 -21.85 16.13
N SER A 234 2.84 -22.35 15.99
CA SER A 234 1.73 -21.63 15.36
C SER A 234 0.65 -21.27 16.38
N TYR A 235 0.08 -20.09 16.25
CA TYR A 235 -0.99 -19.58 17.11
C TYR A 235 -2.12 -18.99 16.28
N VAL A 236 -3.33 -19.08 16.84
CA VAL A 236 -4.52 -18.36 16.35
C VAL A 236 -4.96 -17.41 17.45
N ILE A 237 -4.91 -16.11 17.18
CA ILE A 237 -5.52 -15.10 18.05
C ILE A 237 -6.96 -14.91 17.61
N THR A 238 -7.89 -15.09 18.55
CA THR A 238 -9.32 -14.85 18.35
C THR A 238 -9.71 -13.61 19.14
N ALA A 239 -10.20 -12.59 18.43
CA ALA A 239 -10.72 -11.37 19.00
C ALA A 239 -12.23 -11.28 18.73
N VAL A 240 -13.00 -10.86 19.72
CA VAL A 240 -14.47 -10.76 19.66
C VAL A 240 -14.89 -9.35 20.04
N TRP A 241 -15.68 -8.71 19.18
CA TRP A 241 -16.29 -7.42 19.39
C TRP A 241 -17.77 -7.56 19.68
N ASP A 242 -18.27 -6.70 20.55
CA ASP A 242 -19.69 -6.58 20.83
C ASP A 242 -20.45 -5.81 19.73
N GLU A 243 -21.75 -5.65 19.93
CA GLU A 243 -22.65 -4.93 19.01
C GLU A 243 -22.31 -3.43 18.84
N ASN A 244 -21.54 -2.86 19.78
CA ASN A 244 -21.09 -1.46 19.74
C ASN A 244 -19.75 -1.32 19.01
N GLY A 245 -19.15 -2.42 18.55
CA GLY A 245 -17.85 -2.43 17.91
C GLY A 245 -16.68 -2.27 18.90
N ALA A 246 -16.91 -2.55 20.18
CA ALA A 246 -15.89 -2.52 21.22
C ALA A 246 -15.33 -3.93 21.45
N LEU A 247 -14.00 -4.07 21.52
CA LEU A 247 -13.36 -5.35 21.81
C LEU A 247 -13.82 -5.85 23.19
N LYS A 248 -14.46 -7.02 23.22
CA LYS A 248 -14.99 -7.65 24.44
C LYS A 248 -14.00 -8.66 25.03
N SER A 249 -13.36 -9.44 24.17
CA SER A 249 -12.41 -10.47 24.59
C SER A 249 -11.41 -10.76 23.49
N ILE A 250 -10.19 -11.09 23.89
CA ILE A 250 -9.14 -11.56 23.00
C ILE A 250 -8.38 -12.71 23.69
N SER A 251 -8.05 -13.74 22.94
CA SER A 251 -7.32 -14.90 23.43
C SER A 251 -6.54 -15.53 22.29
N ASP A 252 -5.46 -16.24 22.60
CA ASP A 252 -4.74 -17.05 21.64
C ASP A 252 -4.88 -18.55 21.92
N THR A 253 -4.61 -19.35 20.90
CA THR A 253 -4.57 -20.80 21.02
C THR A 253 -3.44 -21.34 20.17
N ARG A 254 -2.51 -22.07 20.79
CA ARG A 254 -1.47 -22.81 20.07
C ARG A 254 -2.10 -23.86 19.17
N ARG A 255 -1.65 -23.95 17.91
CA ARG A 255 -2.08 -24.96 16.94
C ARG A 255 -0.90 -25.85 16.56
N ASN A 256 -1.06 -27.15 16.78
CA ASN A 256 -0.07 -28.14 16.36
C ASN A 256 -0.43 -28.72 14.99
N TYR A 257 -0.26 -27.90 13.95
CA TYR A 257 -0.56 -28.30 12.57
C TYR A 257 0.33 -29.45 12.09
N ILE A 258 1.64 -29.40 12.40
CA ILE A 258 2.58 -30.47 12.03
C ILE A 258 2.22 -31.76 12.75
N GLY A 259 1.96 -31.71 14.06
CA GLY A 259 1.53 -32.88 14.82
C GLY A 259 0.26 -33.51 14.26
N THR A 260 -0.68 -32.71 13.77
CA THR A 260 -1.90 -33.21 13.12
C THR A 260 -1.62 -33.86 11.76
N LEU A 261 -0.65 -33.35 11.00
CA LEU A 261 -0.22 -33.94 9.73
C LEU A 261 0.59 -35.24 9.92
N LEU A 262 1.41 -35.29 10.97
CA LEU A 262 2.26 -36.44 11.28
C LEU A 262 1.52 -37.53 12.06
N ALA A 263 0.46 -37.17 12.79
CA ALA A 263 -0.42 -38.13 13.42
C ALA A 263 -1.20 -38.89 12.34
N SER A 264 -0.78 -40.12 12.05
CA SER A 264 -1.55 -41.00 11.18
C SER A 264 -2.88 -41.36 11.86
N PRO A 265 -4.04 -41.12 11.22
CA PRO A 265 -5.32 -41.55 11.77
C PRO A 265 -5.52 -43.07 11.71
N GLU A 266 -4.60 -43.85 11.11
CA GLU A 266 -4.75 -45.30 10.92
C GLU A 266 -3.95 -46.18 11.91
N LEU A 267 -3.60 -45.66 13.09
CA LEU A 267 -3.00 -46.47 14.17
C LEU A 267 -3.88 -46.46 15.43
N SER A 268 -5.18 -46.73 15.27
CA SER A 268 -6.09 -47.13 16.35
C SER A 268 -6.59 -48.55 16.14
#